data_AF-A0A521TCE7-F1
#
_entry.id   AF-A0A521TCE7-F1
#
_cell.length_a   1.000
_cell.length_b   1.000
_cell.length_c   1.000
_cell.angle_alpha   90.00
_cell.angle_beta   90.00
_cell.angle_gamma   90.00
#
_symmetry.space_group_name_H-M   'P 1'
#
loop_
_entity.id
_entity.type
_entity.pdbx_description
1 polymer ?
#
loop_
_entity_poly.entity_id
_entity_poly.type
_entity_poly.pdbx_seq_one_letter_code
_entity_poly.pdbx_strand_id
1 'polypeptide(L)' 'MMKCREVSTLVSTGDVETAPLGRRMRVWLHIAMCRHCRRFRRQLEQLRQRARAAADEAAAAMPADLPERVLRQLPRE' A
#
# COMPACT_ATOMS: atom_id res chain seq x y z
N MET A 1 5.80 -23.27 -7.77
CA MET A 1 6.35 -22.34 -6.75
C MET A 1 6.23 -20.92 -7.26
N MET A 2 5.64 -20.01 -6.47
CA MET A 2 5.63 -18.57 -6.79
C MET A 2 7.00 -17.99 -6.43
N LYS A 3 7.57 -17.12 -7.27
CA LYS A 3 8.91 -16.56 -7.02
C LYS A 3 8.81 -15.43 -5.99
N CYS A 4 9.83 -15.31 -5.13
CA CYS A 4 9.90 -14.23 -4.13
C CYS A 4 9.69 -12.83 -4.75
N ARG A 5 10.22 -12.60 -5.96
CA ARG A 5 10.06 -11.35 -6.72
C ARG A 5 8.58 -11.05 -7.05
N GLU A 6 7.83 -12.04 -7.50
CA GLU A 6 6.41 -11.87 -7.84
C GLU A 6 5.60 -11.54 -6.59
N VAL A 7 5.92 -12.21 -5.47
CA VAL A 7 5.29 -11.96 -4.18
C VAL A 7 5.62 -10.55 -3.67
N SER A 8 6.88 -10.12 -3.74
CA SER A 8 7.27 -8.77 -3.31
C SER A 8 6.61 -7.67 -4.16
N THR A 9 6.53 -7.87 -5.48
CA THR A 9 5.86 -6.91 -6.37
C THR A 9 4.37 -6.79 -6.02
N LEU A 10 3.66 -7.92 -5.91
CA LEU A 10 2.23 -7.93 -5.60
C LEU A 10 1.94 -7.30 -4.22
N VAL A 11 2.79 -7.59 -3.23
CA VAL A 11 2.68 -7.05 -1.88
C VAL A 11 2.96 -5.55 -1.87
N SER A 12 3.88 -5.05 -2.69
CA SER A 12 4.26 -3.64 -2.77
C SER A 12 3.18 -2.80 -3.44
N THR A 13 2.60 -3.27 -4.54
CA THR A 13 1.56 -2.52 -5.27
C THR A 13 0.22 -2.47 -4.54
N GLY A 14 0.02 -3.32 -3.53
CA GLY A 14 -1.27 -3.42 -2.82
C GLY A 14 -2.28 -4.33 -3.55
N ASP A 15 -1.90 -4.90 -4.69
CA ASP A 15 -2.77 -5.77 -5.51
C ASP A 15 -3.09 -7.13 -4.87
N VAL A 16 -2.54 -7.43 -3.69
CA VAL A 16 -2.93 -8.65 -2.96
C VAL A 16 -4.43 -8.64 -2.69
N GLU A 17 -5.04 -7.47 -2.45
CA GLU A 17 -6.45 -7.38 -2.13
C GLU A 17 -7.38 -7.41 -3.36
N THR A 18 -6.89 -6.98 -4.52
CA THR A 18 -7.61 -7.02 -5.78
C THR A 18 -7.41 -8.35 -6.53
N ALA A 19 -6.42 -9.15 -6.13
CA ALA A 19 -6.10 -10.41 -6.79
C ALA A 19 -7.16 -11.52 -6.57
N PRO A 20 -7.35 -12.42 -7.56
CA PRO A 20 -8.20 -13.61 -7.43
C PRO A 20 -7.83 -14.47 -6.21
N LEU A 21 -8.81 -15.12 -5.59
CA LEU A 21 -8.67 -15.91 -4.36
C LEU A 21 -7.51 -16.93 -4.42
N GLY A 22 -7.36 -17.65 -5.52
CA GLY A 22 -6.27 -18.62 -5.69
C GLY A 22 -4.86 -17.99 -5.77
N ARG A 23 -4.76 -16.72 -6.19
CA ARG A 23 -3.51 -15.96 -6.21
C ARG A 23 -3.20 -15.41 -4.82
N ARG A 24 -4.21 -14.93 -4.10
CA ARG A 24 -4.12 -14.57 -2.67
C ARG A 24 -3.60 -15.73 -1.83
N MET A 25 -4.19 -16.92 -1.95
CA MET A 25 -3.75 -18.09 -1.17
C MET A 25 -2.29 -18.46 -1.43
N ARG A 26 -1.84 -18.43 -2.69
CA ARG A 26 -0.43 -18.70 -3.04
C ARG A 26 0.54 -17.71 -2.40
N VAL A 27 0.18 -16.43 -2.37
CA VAL A 27 0.97 -15.38 -1.70
C VAL A 27 1.05 -15.66 -0.20
N TRP A 28 -0.08 -15.91 0.46
CA TRP A 28 -0.11 -16.24 1.89
C TRP A 28 0.72 -17.47 2.24
N LEU A 29 0.59 -18.55 1.46
CA LEU A 29 1.40 -19.76 1.62
C LEU A 29 2.90 -19.46 1.48
N HIS A 30 3.30 -18.71 0.44
CA HIS A 30 4.70 -18.36 0.23
C HIS A 30 5.27 -17.54 1.39
N ILE A 31 4.51 -16.57 1.91
CA ILE A 31 4.93 -15.76 3.06
C ILE A 31 4.99 -16.59 4.35
N ALA A 32 4.13 -17.61 4.48
CA ALA A 32 4.20 -18.52 5.60
C ALA A 32 5.51 -19.32 5.58
N MET A 33 5.95 -19.77 4.41
CA MET A 33 7.14 -20.61 4.23
C MET A 33 8.46 -19.82 4.12
N CYS A 34 8.42 -18.60 3.57
CA CYS A 34 9.60 -17.79 3.29
C CYS A 34 9.82 -16.70 4.35
N ARG A 35 10.88 -16.85 5.15
CA ARG A 35 11.27 -15.89 6.21
C ARG A 35 11.54 -14.48 5.66
N HIS A 36 12.12 -14.37 4.47
CA HIS A 36 12.44 -13.09 3.83
C HIS A 36 11.17 -12.33 3.44
N CYS A 37 10.24 -12.98 2.74
CA CYS A 37 8.97 -12.35 2.36
C CYS A 37 8.12 -12.00 3.59
N ARG A 38 8.18 -12.81 4.66
CA ARG A 38 7.55 -12.49 5.94
C ARG A 38 8.13 -11.22 6.58
N ARG A 39 9.46 -11.07 6.61
CA ARG A 39 10.11 -9.86 7.13
C ARG A 39 9.78 -8.64 6.29
N PHE A 40 9.84 -8.77 4.97
CA PHE A 40 9.50 -7.70 4.03
C PHE A 40 8.07 -7.19 4.24
N ARG A 41 7.08 -8.09 4.36
CA ARG A 41 5.69 -7.68 4.68
C ARG A 41 5.58 -6.87 5.96
N ARG A 42 6.29 -7.29 7.01
CA ARG A 42 6.27 -6.57 8.30
C ARG A 42 6.86 -5.17 8.17
N GLN A 43 7.98 -5.03 7.47
CA GLN A 43 8.62 -3.73 7.24
C GLN A 43 7.72 -2.81 6.41
N LEU A 44 7.09 -3.35 5.37
CA LEU A 44 6.19 -2.58 4.52
C LEU A 44 4.93 -2.11 5.27
N GLU A 45 4.39 -2.96 6.15
CA GLU A 45 3.25 -2.59 6.99
C GLU A 45 3.61 -1.47 7.98
N GLN A 46 4.77 -1.55 8.62
CA GLN A 46 5.27 -0.47 9.48
C GLN A 46 5.45 0.84 8.72
N LEU A 47 5.96 0.77 7.49
CA LEU A 47 6.11 1.95 6.64
C LEU A 47 4.75 2.56 6.28
N ARG A 48 3.76 1.73 5.91
CA ARG A 48 2.40 2.17 5.60
C ARG A 48 1.71 2.82 6.80
N GLN A 49 1.86 2.26 7.99
CA GLN A 49 1.29 2.82 9.20
C GLN A 49 1.86 4.22 9.50
N ARG A 50 3.17 4.39 9.40
CA ARG A 50 3.82 5.69 9.57
C ARG A 50 3.44 6.69 8.49
N ALA A 51 3.37 6.25 7.23
CA ALA A 51 2.94 7.10 6.13
C ALA A 51 1.49 7.56 6.30
N ARG A 52 0.59 6.69 6.76
CA ARG A 52 -0.80 7.05 7.08
C ARG A 52 -0.88 8.04 8.24
N ALA A 53 -0.17 7.78 9.33
CA ALA A 53 -0.13 8.71 10.47
C ALA A 53 0.37 10.11 10.05
N ALA A 54 1.45 10.16 9.28
CA ALA A 54 1.97 11.43 8.76
C ALA A 54 0.99 12.12 7.79
N ALA A 55 0.26 11.35 6.98
CA ALA A 55 -0.77 11.89 6.10
C ALA A 55 -1.97 12.43 6.89
N ASP A 56 -2.40 11.75 7.96
CA ASP A 56 -3.49 12.18 8.83
C ASP A 56 -3.10 13.46 9.60
N GLU A 57 -1.87 13.55 10.10
CA GLU A 57 -1.32 14.76 10.72
C GLU A 57 -1.28 15.93 9.72
N ALA A 58 -0.81 15.67 8.50
CA ALA A 58 -0.81 16.67 7.44
C ALA A 58 -2.23 17.12 7.09
N ALA A 59 -3.18 16.18 6.97
CA ALA A 59 -4.59 16.46 6.69
C ALA A 59 -5.23 17.31 7.79
N ALA A 60 -4.93 17.02 9.06
CA ALA A 60 -5.41 17.80 10.20
C ALA A 60 -4.85 19.23 10.24
N ALA A 61 -3.62 19.42 9.75
CA ALA A 61 -2.99 20.73 9.64
C ALA A 61 -3.39 21.50 8.36
N MET A 62 -4.03 20.83 7.38
CA MET A 62 -4.47 21.49 6.15
C MET A 62 -5.68 22.39 6.41
N PRO A 63 -5.71 23.61 5.85
CA PRO A 63 -6.88 24.46 5.95
C PRO A 63 -8.07 23.85 5.17
N ALA A 64 -9.28 24.01 5.71
CA ALA A 64 -10.48 23.34 5.20
C ALA A 64 -10.89 23.76 3.77
N ASP A 65 -10.42 24.92 3.30
CA ASP A 65 -10.69 25.47 1.97
C ASP A 65 -9.69 24.98 0.90
N LEU A 66 -8.70 24.18 1.28
CA LEU A 66 -7.65 23.72 0.37
C LEU A 66 -8.18 22.90 -0.82
N PRO A 67 -9.17 21.99 -0.68
CA PRO A 67 -9.76 21.27 -1.82
C PRO A 67 -10.39 22.23 -2.84
N GLU A 68 -11.14 23.22 -2.35
CA GLU A 68 -11.79 24.26 -3.16
C GLU A 68 -10.75 25.12 -3.89
N ARG A 69 -9.65 25.50 -3.22
CA ARG A 69 -8.54 26.25 -3.82
C ARG A 69 -7.86 25.47 -4.94
N VAL A 70 -7.59 24.18 -4.71
CA VAL A 70 -6.97 23.31 -5.72
C VAL A 70 -7.91 23.18 -6.93
N LEU A 71 -9.20 22.90 -6.70
CA LEU A 71 -10.20 22.80 -7.78
C LEU A 71 -10.34 24.09 -8.59
N ARG A 72 -10.22 25.27 -7.95
CA ARG A 72 -10.29 26.57 -8.62
C ARG A 72 -9.07 26.87 -9.49
N GLN A 73 -7.94 26.24 -9.21
CA GLN A 73 -6.68 26.43 -9.94
C GLN A 73 -6.46 25.41 -11.05
N LEU A 74 -7.24 24.32 -11.08
CA LEU A 74 -7.15 23.34 -12.17
C LEU A 74 -7.77 23.93 -13.46
N PRO A 75 -7.04 23.90 -14.59
CA PRO A 75 -7.61 24.31 -15.87
C PRO A 75 -8.78 23.39 -16.22
N ARG A 76 -9.92 24.00 -16.56
CA ARG A 76 -11.06 23.29 -17.14
C ARG A 76 -10.82 23.16 -18.64
N GLU A 77 -10.30 22.01 -19.03
CA GLU A 77 -10.26 21.53 -20.41
C GLU A 77 -11.58 20.83 -20.76
#